data_AF-A0A9D2MP05-F1
#
_entry.id   AF-A0A9D2MP05-F1
#
_cell.length_a   1.000
_cell.length_b   1.000
_cell.length_c   1.000
_cell.angle_alpha   90.00
_cell.angle_beta   90.00
_cell.angle_gamma   90.00
#
_symmetry.space_group_name_H-M   'P 1'
#
loop_
_entity.id
_entity.type
_entity.pdbx_description
1 polymer ?
#
loop_
_entity_poly.entity_id
_entity_poly.type
_entity_poly.pdbx_seq_one_letter_code
_entity_poly.pdbx_strand_id
1 'polypeptide(L)'
;MLTVMTPEELLTLIANTFAPLDRPPETVGLDRALGRVLAREIRAAQFVPGFDRSTVDGYALRGADTFGCSESIPALLICTGAVEMGKEPAFAVGPGQCAAIPTGGALPKGADAVQMVEHTEDYGGGEIGIVKSVPPGANLIFKGDDVKPGDLVLRKGRRLEPQDIGALAALGVTQVPVVPRLRVGIISTGDELVPPEQDPGPGQVRDVNGPLVAALLAQAGAEAVPLGIVPDREELLREAVEEALAACDCVVLSGGSSVGEKDAAYRIMASLGEVLCHGVAMKPGKPTLLGRAGGKPILGLPGHPVAAPVYRKTLSHPPAGPAGGADLEGADGVRQAGPDRPRQPRQGPVHRRHPGGEARRAMGPAHLGQVGAHHHPGRSGRLLLRPPGPGGHPGGGTCGGVPLRVVLYQEALLCPLPI
;
A
#
# COMPACT_ATOMS: atom_id res chain seq x y z
N MET A 1 -9.02 -37.69 3.06
CA MET A 1 -7.82 -37.12 3.73
C MET A 1 -7.60 -35.73 3.15
N LEU A 2 -7.39 -34.70 3.97
CA LEU A 2 -7.08 -33.34 3.46
C LEU A 2 -5.69 -33.36 2.82
N THR A 3 -5.59 -33.08 1.52
CA THR A 3 -4.31 -32.81 0.87
C THR A 3 -3.93 -31.37 1.17
N VAL A 4 -3.17 -31.19 2.24
CA VAL A 4 -2.83 -29.86 2.77
C VAL A 4 -1.65 -29.29 2.01
N MET A 5 -1.79 -28.08 1.48
CA MET A 5 -0.71 -27.32 0.82
C MET A 5 -0.18 -26.23 1.74
N THR A 6 1.07 -25.82 1.57
CA THR A 6 1.58 -24.59 2.20
C THR A 6 0.97 -23.35 1.54
N PRO A 7 0.93 -22.19 2.23
CA PRO A 7 0.51 -20.93 1.62
C PRO A 7 1.29 -20.58 0.35
N GLU A 8 2.59 -20.87 0.30
CA GLU A 8 3.46 -20.65 -0.85
C GLU A 8 3.13 -21.55 -2.05
N GLU A 9 2.79 -22.82 -1.81
CA GLU A 9 2.35 -23.72 -2.87
C GLU A 9 0.98 -23.31 -3.41
N LEU A 10 0.04 -22.92 -2.53
CA LEU A 10 -1.26 -22.40 -2.94
C LEU A 10 -1.11 -21.16 -3.85
N LEU A 11 -0.19 -20.26 -3.49
CA LEU A 11 0.13 -19.09 -4.29
C LEU A 11 0.62 -19.41 -5.69
N THR A 12 1.58 -20.32 -5.75
CA THR A 12 2.18 -20.76 -7.01
C THR A 12 1.12 -21.43 -7.87
N LEU A 13 0.25 -22.23 -7.26
CA LEU A 13 -0.89 -22.85 -7.93
C LEU A 13 -1.85 -21.79 -8.51
N ILE A 14 -2.24 -20.77 -7.73
CA ILE A 14 -3.10 -19.68 -8.21
C ILE A 14 -2.47 -18.98 -9.41
N ALA A 15 -1.20 -18.59 -9.31
CA ALA A 15 -0.48 -17.86 -10.35
C ALA A 15 -0.34 -18.67 -11.66
N ASN A 16 -0.16 -19.99 -11.56
CA ASN A 16 0.00 -20.85 -12.72
C ASN A 16 -1.34 -21.30 -13.33
N THR A 17 -2.43 -21.26 -12.56
CA THR A 17 -3.73 -21.80 -12.99
C THR A 17 -4.67 -20.74 -13.54
N PHE A 18 -4.66 -19.54 -12.97
CA PHE A 18 -5.59 -18.47 -13.34
C PHE A 18 -4.89 -17.37 -14.11
N ALA A 19 -5.42 -17.09 -15.30
CA ALA A 19 -4.97 -15.95 -16.11
C ALA A 19 -5.54 -14.63 -15.54
N PRO A 20 -4.89 -13.49 -15.84
CA PRO A 20 -5.49 -12.19 -15.55
C PRO A 20 -6.81 -12.01 -16.30
N LEU A 21 -7.58 -11.04 -15.83
CA LEU A 21 -8.77 -10.61 -16.52
C LEU A 21 -8.43 -10.13 -17.93
N ASP A 22 -8.99 -10.84 -18.91
CA ASP A 22 -8.99 -10.41 -20.30
C ASP A 22 -10.12 -9.40 -20.52
N ARG A 23 -9.97 -8.23 -19.90
CA ARG A 23 -10.87 -7.09 -20.07
C ARG A 23 -10.07 -5.89 -20.54
N PRO A 24 -10.61 -5.09 -21.48
CA PRO A 24 -9.92 -3.89 -21.93
C PRO A 24 -9.70 -2.94 -20.75
N PRO A 25 -8.58 -2.18 -20.74
CA PRO A 25 -8.36 -1.14 -19.76
C PRO A 25 -9.53 -0.14 -19.72
N GLU A 26 -9.84 0.35 -18.54
CA GLU A 26 -10.76 1.46 -18.36
C GLU A 26 -10.00 2.75 -18.06
N THR A 27 -10.64 3.90 -18.28
CA THR A 27 -10.06 5.21 -17.96
C THR A 27 -10.81 5.83 -16.80
N VAL A 28 -10.08 6.30 -15.80
CA VAL A 28 -10.63 6.95 -14.62
C VAL A 28 -9.96 8.30 -14.37
N GLY A 29 -10.69 9.23 -13.75
CA GLY A 29 -10.11 10.47 -13.26
C GLY A 29 -9.12 10.23 -12.11
N LEU A 30 -8.22 11.19 -11.86
CA LEU A 30 -7.24 11.12 -10.76
C LEU A 30 -7.91 10.91 -9.39
N ASP A 31 -9.11 11.45 -9.18
CA ASP A 31 -9.92 11.31 -7.97
C ASP A 31 -10.29 9.84 -7.65
N ARG A 32 -10.32 8.99 -8.67
CA ARG A 32 -10.66 7.55 -8.57
C ARG A 32 -9.48 6.63 -8.87
N ALA A 33 -8.30 7.19 -9.15
CA ALA A 33 -7.12 6.45 -9.56
C ALA A 33 -6.34 5.85 -8.38
N LEU A 34 -6.49 6.40 -7.16
CA LEU A 34 -5.77 5.89 -5.98
C LEU A 34 -6.04 4.40 -5.75
N GLY A 35 -4.97 3.62 -5.58
CA GLY A 35 -5.01 2.19 -5.35
C GLY A 35 -5.37 1.34 -6.58
N ARG A 36 -5.64 1.96 -7.74
CA ARG A 36 -5.84 1.27 -9.02
C ARG A 36 -4.50 0.84 -9.62
N VAL A 37 -4.52 -0.18 -10.47
CA VAL A 37 -3.34 -0.67 -11.17
C VAL A 37 -3.29 -0.10 -12.58
N LEU A 38 -2.16 0.48 -12.95
CA LEU A 38 -1.95 1.16 -14.22
C LEU A 38 -1.90 0.17 -15.39
N ALA A 39 -2.72 0.36 -16.42
CA ALA A 39 -2.84 -0.58 -17.54
C ALA A 39 -1.79 -0.39 -18.65
N ARG A 40 -1.16 0.79 -18.73
CA ARG A 40 -0.09 1.12 -19.68
C ARG A 40 0.89 2.07 -19.03
N GLU A 41 2.14 2.05 -19.47
CA GLU A 41 3.12 3.02 -18.97
C GLU A 41 2.70 4.46 -19.25
N ILE A 42 3.12 5.37 -18.38
CA ILE A 42 2.95 6.81 -18.54
C ILE A 42 4.32 7.41 -18.82
N ARG A 43 4.41 8.10 -19.96
CA ARG A 43 5.58 8.86 -20.35
C ARG A 43 5.26 10.34 -20.31
N ALA A 44 6.25 11.15 -19.97
CA ALA A 44 6.09 12.59 -19.99
C ALA A 44 5.97 13.12 -21.42
N ALA A 45 5.00 14.01 -21.64
CA ALA A 45 4.85 14.73 -22.90
C ALA A 45 5.51 16.12 -22.87
N GLN A 46 5.84 16.62 -21.67
CA GLN A 46 6.34 17.96 -21.43
C GLN A 46 7.49 17.95 -20.42
N PHE A 47 8.21 19.07 -20.36
CA PHE A 47 9.21 19.30 -19.33
C PHE A 47 8.54 19.61 -17.98
N VAL A 48 9.08 19.05 -16.91
CA VAL A 48 8.74 19.40 -15.53
C VAL A 48 10.05 19.71 -14.79
N PRO A 49 10.21 20.93 -14.22
CA PRO A 49 9.39 22.12 -14.47
C PRO A 49 9.48 22.59 -15.94
N GLY A 50 8.51 23.42 -16.37
CA GLY A 50 8.42 23.89 -17.76
C GLY A 50 9.39 25.03 -18.13
N PHE A 51 10.05 25.62 -17.14
CA PHE A 51 10.96 26.77 -17.24
C PHE A 51 11.96 26.75 -16.08
N ASP A 52 13.06 27.51 -16.21
CA ASP A 52 14.06 27.66 -15.16
C ASP A 52 13.50 28.54 -14.03
N ARG A 53 13.59 28.07 -12.79
CA ARG A 53 12.97 28.74 -11.64
C ARG A 53 13.91 28.86 -10.44
N SER A 54 13.68 29.89 -9.63
CA SER A 54 14.44 30.08 -8.38
C SER A 54 14.10 29.03 -7.32
N THR A 55 15.09 28.60 -6.54
CA THR A 55 14.90 27.80 -5.33
C THR A 55 14.81 28.62 -4.05
N VAL A 56 15.04 29.93 -4.13
CA VAL A 56 15.12 30.85 -2.99
C VAL A 56 14.44 32.18 -3.29
N ASP A 57 14.13 32.95 -2.24
CA ASP A 57 13.75 34.35 -2.38
C ASP A 57 15.02 35.21 -2.47
N GLY A 58 15.04 36.18 -3.39
CA GLY A 58 16.16 37.12 -3.51
C GLY A 58 16.23 37.82 -4.86
N TYR A 59 17.41 37.80 -5.49
CA TYR A 59 17.68 38.58 -6.70
C TYR A 59 18.26 37.73 -7.83
N ALA A 60 17.55 37.67 -8.96
CA ALA A 60 18.04 37.08 -10.20
C ALA A 60 19.08 38.01 -10.83
N LEU A 61 20.25 37.48 -11.12
CA LEU A 61 21.41 38.24 -11.60
C LEU A 61 22.30 37.38 -12.50
N ARG A 62 23.35 38.00 -13.03
CA ARG A 62 24.44 37.29 -13.70
C ARG A 62 25.51 36.96 -12.66
N GLY A 63 25.76 35.69 -12.40
CA GLY A 63 26.70 35.26 -11.35
C GLY A 63 28.08 35.89 -11.50
N ALA A 64 28.54 36.08 -12.75
CA ALA A 64 29.78 36.76 -13.07
C ALA A 64 29.89 38.19 -12.52
N ASP A 65 28.77 38.91 -12.36
CA ASP A 65 28.74 40.27 -11.82
C ASP A 65 28.96 40.31 -10.29
N THR A 66 28.95 39.14 -9.63
CA THR A 66 29.21 39.00 -8.18
C THR A 66 30.63 38.53 -7.86
N PHE A 67 31.45 38.26 -8.88
CA PHE A 67 32.78 37.70 -8.66
C PHE A 67 33.69 38.69 -7.94
N GLY A 68 34.32 38.22 -6.86
CA GLY A 68 35.22 39.04 -6.03
C GLY A 68 34.51 39.90 -4.98
N CYS A 69 33.18 39.83 -4.86
CA CYS A 69 32.48 40.55 -3.79
C CYS A 69 32.62 39.85 -2.43
N SER A 70 32.51 40.65 -1.37
CA SER A 70 32.51 40.21 0.03
C SER A 70 31.67 41.19 0.87
N GLU A 71 31.43 40.87 2.13
CA GLU A 71 30.70 41.76 3.05
C GLU A 71 31.33 43.16 3.14
N SER A 72 32.66 43.25 3.09
CA SER A 72 33.40 44.51 3.10
C SER A 72 33.43 45.24 1.73
N ILE A 73 33.16 44.52 0.64
CA ILE A 73 33.24 45.04 -0.74
C ILE A 73 32.07 44.42 -1.53
N PRO A 74 30.83 44.91 -1.32
CA PRO A 74 29.67 44.35 -2.00
C PRO A 74 29.70 44.66 -3.51
N ALA A 75 29.16 43.76 -4.32
CA ALA A 75 28.87 44.06 -5.72
C ALA A 75 27.56 44.85 -5.79
N LEU A 76 27.62 46.10 -6.23
CA LEU A 76 26.45 46.97 -6.36
C LEU A 76 25.77 46.72 -7.71
N LEU A 77 24.51 46.31 -7.68
CA LEU A 77 23.69 46.03 -8.85
C LEU A 77 22.44 46.90 -8.86
N ILE A 78 21.98 47.29 -10.04
CA ILE A 78 20.72 48.04 -10.19
C ILE A 78 19.55 47.06 -10.34
N CYS A 79 18.60 47.12 -9.42
CA CYS A 79 17.34 46.38 -9.49
C CYS A 79 16.44 47.00 -10.57
N THR A 80 16.30 46.30 -11.69
CA THR A 80 15.59 46.80 -12.88
C THR A 80 14.17 46.27 -13.04
N GLY A 81 13.74 45.37 -12.15
CA GLY A 81 12.41 44.80 -12.17
C GLY A 81 12.16 43.80 -11.05
N ALA A 82 10.93 43.31 -11.00
CA ALA A 82 10.50 42.25 -10.08
C ALA A 82 9.76 41.18 -10.86
N VAL A 83 10.07 39.92 -10.59
CA VAL A 83 9.42 38.75 -11.19
C VAL A 83 8.08 38.52 -10.52
N GLU A 84 7.01 38.56 -11.31
CA GLU A 84 5.66 38.24 -10.86
C GLU A 84 5.35 36.74 -11.00
N MET A 85 4.80 36.13 -9.94
CA MET A 85 4.42 34.71 -9.97
C MET A 85 3.34 34.42 -11.01
N GLY A 86 3.54 33.34 -11.78
CA GLY A 86 2.61 32.90 -12.81
C GLY A 86 2.67 33.71 -14.11
N LYS A 87 3.61 34.64 -14.26
CA LYS A 87 3.85 35.40 -15.50
C LYS A 87 5.26 35.15 -16.02
N GLU A 88 5.41 35.14 -17.34
CA GLU A 88 6.72 35.17 -17.97
C GLU A 88 7.33 36.58 -17.82
N PRO A 89 8.58 36.72 -17.33
CA PRO A 89 9.22 38.02 -17.24
C PRO A 89 9.34 38.69 -18.62
N ALA A 90 8.72 39.87 -18.77
CA ALA A 90 8.75 40.66 -20.01
C ALA A 90 10.01 41.53 -20.14
N PHE A 91 10.98 41.36 -19.23
CA PHE A 91 12.22 42.12 -19.16
C PHE A 91 13.43 41.17 -19.09
N ALA A 92 14.62 41.73 -19.24
CA ALA A 92 15.89 41.02 -19.17
C ALA A 92 16.81 41.67 -18.14
N VAL A 93 17.72 40.88 -17.57
CA VAL A 93 18.77 41.34 -16.66
C VAL A 93 20.08 41.42 -17.44
N GLY A 94 20.63 42.63 -17.54
CA GLY A 94 21.92 42.90 -18.15
C GLY A 94 23.10 42.88 -17.18
N PRO A 95 24.33 43.20 -17.65
CA PRO A 95 25.49 43.42 -16.79
C PRO A 95 25.24 44.50 -15.73
N GLY A 96 25.61 44.23 -14.48
CA GLY A 96 25.47 45.16 -13.36
C GLY A 96 24.01 45.37 -12.93
N GLN A 97 23.10 44.51 -13.37
CA GLN A 97 21.68 44.59 -13.06
C GLN A 97 21.22 43.34 -12.31
N CYS A 98 20.14 43.48 -11.56
CA CYS A 98 19.43 42.37 -10.96
C CYS A 98 17.91 42.60 -11.05
N ALA A 99 17.14 41.57 -10.68
CA ALA A 99 15.70 41.67 -10.52
C ALA A 99 15.25 40.88 -9.30
N ALA A 100 14.35 41.45 -8.51
CA ALA A 100 13.76 40.75 -7.36
C ALA A 100 13.00 39.52 -7.86
N ILE A 101 13.23 38.36 -7.25
CA ILE A 101 12.64 37.08 -7.64
C ILE A 101 12.24 36.29 -6.39
N PRO A 102 10.96 35.86 -6.29
CA PRO A 102 10.55 34.94 -5.24
C PRO A 102 10.90 33.49 -5.59
N THR A 103 10.85 32.61 -4.61
CA THR A 103 10.98 31.17 -4.74
C THR A 103 9.95 30.63 -5.73
N GLY A 104 10.41 29.86 -6.72
CA GLY A 104 9.58 29.36 -7.81
C GLY A 104 9.31 30.35 -8.94
N GLY A 105 9.79 31.61 -8.83
CA GLY A 105 9.71 32.62 -9.88
C GLY A 105 10.48 32.19 -11.14
N ALA A 106 9.94 32.52 -12.31
CA ALA A 106 10.58 32.23 -13.59
C ALA A 106 11.79 33.15 -13.80
N LEU A 107 12.91 32.57 -14.23
CA LEU A 107 14.15 33.31 -14.41
C LEU A 107 14.03 34.31 -15.59
N PRO A 108 14.30 35.62 -15.39
CA PRO A 108 14.30 36.58 -16.49
C PRO A 108 15.46 36.33 -17.44
N LYS A 109 15.29 36.69 -18.72
CA LYS A 109 16.35 36.53 -19.73
C LYS A 109 17.62 37.26 -19.29
N GLY A 110 18.77 36.64 -19.47
CA GLY A 110 20.08 37.22 -19.15
C GLY A 110 20.55 36.98 -17.72
N ALA A 111 19.68 36.60 -16.78
CA ALA A 111 20.09 36.07 -15.49
C ALA A 111 20.51 34.59 -15.61
N ASP A 112 21.50 34.17 -14.83
CA ASP A 112 21.99 32.78 -14.78
C ASP A 112 22.20 32.27 -13.35
N ALA A 113 21.89 33.08 -12.33
CA ALA A 113 21.93 32.70 -10.92
C ALA A 113 20.91 33.52 -10.11
N VAL A 114 20.58 33.04 -8.91
CA VAL A 114 19.79 33.80 -7.92
C VAL A 114 20.59 33.94 -6.63
N GLN A 115 20.75 35.16 -6.13
CA GLN A 115 21.31 35.38 -4.79
C GLN A 115 20.18 35.45 -3.76
N MET A 116 20.30 34.66 -2.69
CA MET A 116 19.43 34.71 -1.52
C MET A 116 19.36 36.11 -0.90
N VAL A 117 18.16 36.54 -0.50
CA VAL A 117 17.92 37.86 0.11
C VAL A 117 18.78 38.10 1.36
N GLU A 118 19.09 37.06 2.13
CA GLU A 118 19.95 37.09 3.33
C GLU A 118 21.41 37.44 3.02
N HIS A 119 21.80 37.42 1.76
CA HIS A 119 23.11 37.78 1.27
C HIS A 119 23.05 39.04 0.40
N THR A 120 22.05 39.89 0.65
CA THR A 120 21.88 41.19 -0.02
C THR A 120 21.60 42.32 0.97
N GLU A 121 21.99 43.53 0.59
CA GLU A 121 21.67 44.77 1.30
C GLU A 121 20.99 45.74 0.33
N ASP A 122 19.90 46.38 0.76
CA ASP A 122 19.23 47.43 0.00
C ASP A 122 19.80 48.80 0.39
N TYR A 123 20.50 49.45 -0.54
CA TYR A 123 21.07 50.79 -0.33
C TYR A 123 20.09 51.92 -0.71
N GLY A 124 18.87 51.58 -1.13
CA GLY A 124 17.86 52.51 -1.59
C GLY A 124 18.06 52.93 -3.05
N GLY A 125 17.06 53.61 -3.61
CA GLY A 125 17.12 54.09 -5.01
C GLY A 125 17.17 52.99 -6.08
N GLY A 126 16.90 51.73 -5.71
CA GLY A 126 17.01 50.57 -6.58
C GLY A 126 18.41 49.95 -6.64
N GLU A 127 19.35 50.36 -5.79
CA GLU A 127 20.70 49.79 -5.72
C GLU A 127 20.76 48.68 -4.65
N ILE A 128 21.14 47.48 -5.08
CA ILE A 128 21.22 46.29 -4.24
C ILE A 128 22.68 45.83 -4.16
N GLY A 129 23.19 45.75 -2.94
CA GLY A 129 24.51 45.20 -2.64
C GLY A 129 24.47 43.70 -2.49
N ILE A 130 25.28 42.99 -3.26
CA ILE A 130 25.51 41.55 -3.10
C ILE A 130 26.76 41.35 -2.25
N VAL A 131 26.59 40.82 -1.03
CA VAL A 131 27.68 40.69 -0.03
C VAL A 131 28.40 39.33 -0.10
N LYS A 132 27.90 38.41 -0.91
CA LYS A 132 28.49 37.08 -1.13
C LYS A 132 28.37 36.69 -2.59
N SER A 133 29.45 36.19 -3.17
CA SER A 133 29.44 35.74 -4.56
C SER A 133 28.54 34.52 -4.77
N VAL A 134 27.87 34.47 -5.92
CA VAL A 134 27.05 33.35 -6.37
C VAL A 134 27.49 32.90 -7.77
N PRO A 135 27.84 31.61 -7.97
CA PRO A 135 28.25 31.14 -9.28
C PRO A 135 27.05 30.97 -10.21
N PRO A 136 27.26 31.07 -11.55
CA PRO A 136 26.25 30.68 -12.53
C PRO A 136 25.67 29.28 -12.24
N GLY A 137 24.36 29.15 -12.36
CA GLY A 137 23.61 27.93 -12.11
C GLY A 137 23.18 27.72 -10.65
N ALA A 138 23.64 28.55 -9.71
CA ALA A 138 23.27 28.39 -8.30
C ALA A 138 21.85 28.91 -8.01
N ASN A 139 21.20 28.21 -7.08
CA ASN A 139 19.84 28.47 -6.60
C ASN A 139 18.78 28.42 -7.71
N LEU A 140 18.99 27.55 -8.70
CA LEU A 140 18.07 27.31 -9.81
C LEU A 140 17.63 25.84 -9.85
N ILE A 141 16.41 25.63 -10.31
CA ILE A 141 15.96 24.35 -10.90
C ILE A 141 15.75 24.63 -12.39
N PHE A 142 16.44 23.90 -13.24
CA PHE A 142 16.33 24.05 -14.68
C PHE A 142 15.10 23.35 -15.22
N LYS A 143 14.65 23.84 -16.37
CA LYS A 143 13.59 23.22 -17.16
C LYS A 143 13.92 21.75 -17.43
N GLY A 144 13.01 20.88 -16.98
CA GLY A 144 13.14 19.44 -17.17
C GLY A 144 14.13 18.75 -16.24
N ASP A 145 14.54 19.37 -15.14
CA ASP A 145 15.36 18.70 -14.13
C ASP A 145 14.62 17.53 -13.46
N ASP A 146 13.30 17.61 -13.30
CA ASP A 146 12.52 16.50 -12.75
C ASP A 146 12.22 15.46 -13.84
N VAL A 147 11.64 15.90 -14.97
CA VAL A 147 11.21 15.02 -16.05
C VAL A 147 11.30 15.72 -17.42
N LYS A 148 11.77 14.99 -18.44
CA LYS A 148 11.83 15.45 -19.83
C LYS A 148 10.84 14.67 -20.72
N PRO A 149 10.41 15.26 -21.86
CA PRO A 149 9.57 14.55 -22.81
C PRO A 149 10.17 13.20 -23.23
N GLY A 150 9.35 12.14 -23.18
CA GLY A 150 9.74 10.77 -23.51
C GLY A 150 10.16 9.92 -22.31
N ASP A 151 10.51 10.54 -21.17
CA ASP A 151 10.89 9.82 -19.96
C ASP A 151 9.76 8.94 -19.45
N LEU A 152 10.11 7.74 -19.01
CA LEU A 152 9.19 6.80 -18.38
C LEU A 152 8.95 7.23 -16.93
N VAL A 153 7.74 7.70 -16.64
CA VAL A 153 7.39 8.20 -15.30
C VAL A 153 6.78 7.09 -14.45
N LEU A 154 5.75 6.40 -14.96
CA LEU A 154 5.12 5.29 -14.27
C LEU A 154 5.08 4.05 -15.17
N ARG A 155 5.51 2.91 -14.64
CA ARG A 155 5.50 1.62 -15.35
C ARG A 155 4.10 1.02 -15.38
N LYS A 156 3.76 0.37 -16.50
CA LYS A 156 2.59 -0.52 -16.57
C LYS A 156 2.62 -1.50 -15.39
N GLY A 157 1.45 -1.79 -14.84
CA GLY A 157 1.30 -2.70 -13.72
C GLY A 157 1.56 -2.05 -12.38
N ARG A 158 1.94 -0.77 -12.28
CA ARG A 158 2.09 -0.11 -10.98
C ARG A 158 0.74 0.14 -10.32
N ARG A 159 0.58 -0.27 -9.06
CA ARG A 159 -0.48 0.23 -8.18
C ARG A 159 -0.22 1.68 -7.77
N LEU A 160 -1.19 2.55 -8.04
CA LEU A 160 -1.06 3.99 -7.83
C LEU A 160 -1.15 4.37 -6.35
N GLU A 161 -0.12 5.05 -5.86
CA GLU A 161 0.01 5.61 -4.51
C GLU A 161 -0.17 7.15 -4.53
N PRO A 162 -0.33 7.83 -3.38
CA PRO A 162 -0.58 9.28 -3.34
C PRO A 162 0.45 10.12 -4.12
N GLN A 163 1.73 9.77 -4.04
CA GLN A 163 2.80 10.46 -4.78
C GLN A 163 2.68 10.27 -6.30
N ASP A 164 2.15 9.14 -6.76
CA ASP A 164 1.91 8.89 -8.19
C ASP A 164 0.79 9.78 -8.71
N ILE A 165 -0.24 10.02 -7.89
CA ILE A 165 -1.31 10.96 -8.22
C ILE A 165 -0.76 12.37 -8.37
N GLY A 166 0.14 12.79 -7.47
CA GLY A 166 0.85 14.07 -7.56
C GLY A 166 1.71 14.18 -8.83
N ALA A 167 2.48 13.14 -9.14
CA ALA A 167 3.31 13.10 -10.35
C ALA A 167 2.46 13.18 -11.64
N LEU A 168 1.36 12.43 -11.71
CA LEU A 168 0.43 12.49 -12.83
C LEU A 168 -0.18 13.88 -13.00
N ALA A 169 -0.58 14.52 -11.88
CA ALA A 169 -1.09 15.89 -11.90
C ALA A 169 -0.04 16.90 -12.39
N ALA A 170 1.22 16.78 -11.95
CA ALA A 170 2.32 17.64 -12.41
C ALA A 170 2.58 17.52 -13.93
N LEU A 171 2.31 16.34 -14.51
CA LEU A 171 2.38 16.10 -15.95
C LEU A 171 1.12 16.55 -16.71
N GLY A 172 0.08 17.04 -16.02
CA GLY A 172 -1.22 17.35 -16.63
C GLY A 172 -2.05 16.11 -17.00
N VAL A 173 -1.69 14.92 -16.51
CA VAL A 173 -2.42 13.67 -16.78
C VAL A 173 -3.61 13.57 -15.84
N THR A 174 -4.79 13.98 -16.31
CA THR A 174 -6.04 13.98 -15.51
C THR A 174 -6.87 12.72 -15.65
N GLN A 175 -6.61 11.92 -16.69
CA GLN A 175 -7.31 10.69 -17.01
C GLN A 175 -6.30 9.54 -17.10
N VAL A 176 -6.51 8.52 -16.28
CA VAL A 176 -5.53 7.45 -16.05
C VAL A 176 -6.07 6.12 -16.56
N PRO A 177 -5.33 5.44 -17.45
CA PRO A 177 -5.66 4.11 -17.94
C PRO A 177 -5.36 3.06 -16.87
N VAL A 178 -6.38 2.38 -16.37
CA VAL A 178 -6.27 1.41 -15.28
C VAL A 178 -6.85 0.06 -15.66
N VAL A 179 -6.34 -0.99 -15.02
CA VAL A 179 -6.88 -2.33 -15.15
C VAL A 179 -8.25 -2.37 -14.45
N PRO A 180 -9.28 -2.99 -15.05
CA PRO A 180 -10.59 -3.16 -14.40
C PRO A 180 -10.46 -3.86 -13.05
N ARG A 181 -11.32 -3.48 -12.09
CA ARG A 181 -11.34 -4.16 -10.79
C ARG A 181 -11.88 -5.58 -10.93
N LEU A 182 -11.29 -6.50 -10.18
CA LEU A 182 -11.82 -7.85 -10.02
C LEU A 182 -13.16 -7.79 -9.29
N ARG A 183 -14.21 -8.35 -9.87
CA ARG A 183 -15.53 -8.46 -9.24
C ARG A 183 -15.60 -9.80 -8.50
N VAL A 184 -15.79 -9.76 -7.19
CA VAL A 184 -15.74 -10.95 -6.34
C VAL A 184 -17.08 -11.14 -5.64
N GLY A 185 -17.79 -12.19 -6.00
CA GLY A 185 -19.04 -12.60 -5.37
C GLY A 185 -18.78 -13.16 -3.99
N ILE A 186 -19.54 -12.75 -2.98
CA ILE A 186 -19.40 -13.22 -1.60
C ILE A 186 -20.71 -13.87 -1.18
N ILE A 187 -20.67 -15.15 -0.88
CA ILE A 187 -21.81 -15.92 -0.39
C ILE A 187 -21.46 -16.41 1.01
N SER A 188 -22.31 -16.08 1.97
CA SER A 188 -22.23 -16.66 3.32
C SER A 188 -23.14 -17.89 3.39
N THR A 189 -22.72 -18.96 4.03
CA THR A 189 -23.52 -20.20 4.16
C THR A 189 -23.56 -20.68 5.61
N GLY A 190 -24.74 -21.07 6.05
CA GLY A 190 -25.00 -21.58 7.40
C GLY A 190 -26.44 -21.32 7.83
N ASP A 191 -27.12 -22.37 8.30
CA ASP A 191 -28.51 -22.28 8.78
C ASP A 191 -28.64 -21.44 10.06
N GLU A 192 -27.53 -21.22 10.78
CA GLU A 192 -27.47 -20.36 11.96
C GLU A 192 -27.36 -18.87 11.62
N LEU A 193 -27.02 -18.51 10.38
CA LEU A 193 -26.65 -17.15 10.03
C LEU A 193 -27.87 -16.24 9.82
N VAL A 194 -27.81 -15.04 10.37
CA VAL A 194 -28.73 -13.93 10.09
C VAL A 194 -27.97 -12.68 9.61
N PRO A 195 -28.60 -11.79 8.83
CA PRO A 195 -27.98 -10.53 8.43
C PRO A 195 -27.53 -9.67 9.63
N PRO A 196 -26.51 -8.80 9.47
CA PRO A 196 -26.02 -7.94 10.54
C PRO A 196 -27.11 -7.07 11.19
N GLU A 197 -28.11 -6.65 10.41
CA GLU A 197 -29.20 -5.76 10.84
C GLU A 197 -30.27 -6.48 11.68
N GLN A 198 -30.31 -7.82 11.64
CA GLN A 198 -31.30 -8.62 12.34
C GLN A 198 -30.83 -8.96 13.77
N ASP A 199 -31.76 -9.03 14.72
CA ASP A 199 -31.50 -9.58 16.05
C ASP A 199 -31.52 -11.12 16.03
N PRO A 200 -30.43 -11.81 16.43
CA PRO A 200 -30.38 -13.26 16.40
C PRO A 200 -31.33 -13.89 17.42
N GLY A 201 -32.10 -14.87 16.97
CA GLY A 201 -32.84 -15.77 17.85
C GLY A 201 -31.94 -16.82 18.52
N PRO A 202 -32.50 -17.66 19.39
CA PRO A 202 -31.77 -18.78 19.99
C PRO A 202 -31.15 -19.69 18.92
N GLY A 203 -29.83 -19.91 19.00
CA GLY A 203 -29.10 -20.75 18.04
C GLY A 203 -28.67 -20.03 16.75
N GLN A 204 -28.99 -18.74 16.59
CA GLN A 204 -28.55 -17.93 15.46
C GLN A 204 -27.38 -17.03 15.82
N VAL A 205 -26.58 -16.67 14.83
CA VAL A 205 -25.50 -15.69 14.93
C VAL A 205 -25.51 -14.77 13.70
N ARG A 206 -25.02 -13.54 13.85
CA ARG A 206 -24.90 -12.61 12.72
C ARG A 206 -23.80 -13.06 11.77
N ASP A 207 -24.02 -12.86 10.47
CA ASP A 207 -22.96 -12.97 9.49
C ASP A 207 -21.93 -11.84 9.70
N VAL A 208 -20.76 -12.22 10.20
CA VAL A 208 -19.62 -11.32 10.39
C VAL A 208 -18.58 -11.46 9.29
N ASN A 209 -18.59 -12.56 8.54
CA ASN A 209 -17.54 -12.86 7.57
C ASN A 209 -17.83 -12.20 6.23
N GLY A 210 -19.10 -12.15 5.79
CA GLY A 210 -19.48 -11.47 4.56
C GLY A 210 -18.99 -10.00 4.52
N PRO A 211 -19.37 -9.15 5.49
CA PRO A 211 -18.89 -7.77 5.57
C PRO A 211 -17.37 -7.64 5.73
N LEU A 212 -16.75 -8.57 6.46
CA LEU A 212 -15.30 -8.57 6.70
C LEU A 212 -14.52 -8.89 5.42
N VAL A 213 -14.93 -9.91 4.66
CA VAL A 213 -14.35 -10.26 3.37
C VAL A 213 -14.55 -9.13 2.36
N ALA A 214 -15.73 -8.50 2.33
CA ALA A 214 -15.99 -7.35 1.48
C ALA A 214 -15.02 -6.19 1.75
N ALA A 215 -14.78 -5.86 3.01
CA ALA A 215 -13.83 -4.82 3.40
C ALA A 215 -12.37 -5.16 3.02
N LEU A 216 -11.97 -6.43 3.19
CA LEU A 216 -10.64 -6.90 2.79
C LEU A 216 -10.43 -6.83 1.27
N LEU A 217 -11.43 -7.19 0.49
CA LEU A 217 -11.41 -7.11 -0.97
C LEU A 217 -11.33 -5.65 -1.45
N ALA A 218 -12.11 -4.75 -0.84
CA ALA A 218 -12.04 -3.33 -1.14
C ALA A 218 -10.64 -2.75 -0.85
N GLN A 219 -10.02 -3.15 0.28
CA GLN A 219 -8.64 -2.78 0.59
C GLN A 219 -7.62 -3.34 -0.42
N ALA A 220 -7.88 -4.51 -0.97
CA ALA A 220 -7.09 -5.11 -2.04
C ALA A 220 -7.32 -4.46 -3.42
N GLY A 221 -8.32 -3.58 -3.57
CA GLY A 221 -8.65 -2.91 -4.84
C GLY A 221 -9.65 -3.66 -5.72
N ALA A 222 -10.25 -4.73 -5.19
CA ALA A 222 -11.34 -5.47 -5.82
C ALA A 222 -12.70 -4.84 -5.53
N GLU A 223 -13.69 -5.18 -6.35
CA GLU A 223 -15.10 -4.87 -6.16
C GLU A 223 -15.78 -6.07 -5.49
N ALA A 224 -16.20 -5.89 -4.24
CA ALA A 224 -16.97 -6.90 -3.52
C ALA A 224 -18.43 -6.86 -3.98
N VAL A 225 -19.00 -8.02 -4.30
CA VAL A 225 -20.41 -8.21 -4.67
C VAL A 225 -21.05 -9.12 -3.62
N PRO A 226 -21.68 -8.57 -2.57
CA PRO A 226 -22.38 -9.38 -1.58
C PRO A 226 -23.60 -10.06 -2.22
N LEU A 227 -23.67 -11.38 -2.13
CA LEU A 227 -24.77 -12.20 -2.65
C LEU A 227 -25.67 -12.77 -1.54
N GLY A 228 -25.37 -12.42 -0.28
CA GLY A 228 -26.20 -12.72 0.87
C GLY A 228 -25.88 -14.06 1.56
N ILE A 229 -26.81 -14.47 2.41
CA ILE A 229 -26.75 -15.71 3.20
C ILE A 229 -27.58 -16.77 2.49
N VAL A 230 -26.97 -17.91 2.19
CA VAL A 230 -27.63 -19.07 1.58
C VAL A 230 -27.73 -20.18 2.65
N PRO A 231 -28.91 -20.83 2.80
CA PRO A 231 -29.04 -21.97 3.71
C PRO A 231 -28.12 -23.13 3.31
N ASP A 232 -27.81 -24.04 4.24
CA ASP A 232 -26.96 -25.22 3.99
C ASP A 232 -27.71 -26.32 3.21
N ARG A 233 -28.25 -25.97 2.04
CA ARG A 233 -28.91 -26.84 1.08
C ARG A 233 -28.11 -26.87 -0.21
N GLU A 234 -27.75 -28.07 -0.65
CA GLU A 234 -26.81 -28.28 -1.76
C GLU A 234 -27.33 -27.66 -3.06
N GLU A 235 -28.64 -27.78 -3.34
CA GLU A 235 -29.28 -27.22 -4.53
C GLU A 235 -29.26 -25.69 -4.54
N LEU A 236 -29.62 -25.04 -3.43
CA LEU A 236 -29.65 -23.58 -3.32
C LEU A 236 -28.25 -22.97 -3.39
N LEU A 237 -27.28 -23.61 -2.73
CA LEU A 237 -25.90 -23.14 -2.74
C LEU A 237 -25.25 -23.35 -4.12
N ARG A 238 -25.61 -24.42 -4.83
CA ARG A 238 -25.21 -24.63 -6.23
C ARG A 238 -25.75 -23.53 -7.13
N GLU A 239 -27.06 -23.24 -7.08
CA GLU A 239 -27.70 -22.18 -7.87
C GLU A 239 -27.05 -20.81 -7.59
N ALA A 240 -26.85 -20.46 -6.32
CA ALA A 240 -26.21 -19.21 -5.93
C ALA A 240 -24.76 -19.10 -6.46
N VAL A 241 -23.99 -20.19 -6.45
CA VAL A 241 -22.63 -20.21 -7.00
C VAL A 241 -22.64 -20.09 -8.52
N GLU A 242 -23.57 -20.74 -9.22
CA GLU A 242 -23.72 -20.61 -10.68
C GLU A 242 -24.07 -19.16 -11.09
N GLU A 243 -25.00 -18.53 -10.40
CA GLU A 243 -25.34 -17.11 -10.59
C GLU A 243 -24.14 -16.20 -10.29
N ALA A 244 -23.41 -16.47 -9.21
CA ALA A 244 -22.21 -15.73 -8.86
C ALA A 244 -21.12 -15.85 -9.93
N LEU A 245 -20.89 -17.05 -10.46
CA LEU A 245 -19.93 -17.30 -11.53
C LEU A 245 -20.35 -16.65 -12.86
N ALA A 246 -21.64 -16.49 -13.12
CA ALA A 246 -22.11 -15.74 -14.27
C ALA A 246 -21.86 -14.22 -14.13
N ALA A 247 -22.05 -13.68 -12.92
CA ALA A 247 -21.97 -12.24 -12.68
C ALA A 247 -20.58 -11.73 -12.25
N CYS A 248 -19.72 -12.57 -11.70
CA CYS A 248 -18.44 -12.19 -11.07
C CYS A 248 -17.24 -12.88 -11.72
N ASP A 249 -16.04 -12.41 -11.40
CA ASP A 249 -14.77 -12.98 -11.86
C ASP A 249 -14.23 -14.06 -10.91
N CYS A 250 -14.64 -14.00 -9.65
CA CYS A 250 -14.25 -14.90 -8.56
C CYS A 250 -15.42 -15.03 -7.59
N VAL A 251 -15.52 -16.17 -6.90
CA VAL A 251 -16.53 -16.41 -5.86
C VAL A 251 -15.85 -16.80 -4.56
N VAL A 252 -16.30 -16.22 -3.46
CA VAL A 252 -15.88 -16.57 -2.10
C VAL A 252 -17.08 -17.12 -1.35
N LEU A 253 -16.96 -18.38 -0.92
CA LEU A 253 -17.87 -19.03 0.00
C LEU A 253 -17.35 -18.86 1.42
N SER A 254 -18.15 -18.25 2.28
CA SER A 254 -17.82 -18.01 3.68
C SER A 254 -18.74 -18.84 4.58
N GLY A 255 -18.19 -19.86 5.23
CA GLY A 255 -18.97 -20.85 5.98
C GLY A 255 -18.95 -22.21 5.29
N GLY A 256 -19.40 -23.26 6.00
CA GLY A 256 -19.54 -24.61 5.45
C GLY A 256 -18.31 -25.54 5.53
N SER A 257 -17.10 -25.04 5.84
CA SER A 257 -15.90 -25.89 5.93
C SER A 257 -15.77 -26.61 7.30
N SER A 258 -16.79 -27.35 7.71
CA SER A 258 -16.70 -28.17 8.92
C SER A 258 -15.83 -29.39 8.64
N VAL A 259 -14.95 -29.72 9.59
CA VAL A 259 -14.10 -30.92 9.54
C VAL A 259 -14.99 -32.14 9.82
N GLY A 260 -15.77 -32.56 8.82
CA GLY A 260 -16.74 -33.65 8.90
C GLY A 260 -17.15 -34.15 7.51
N GLU A 261 -17.74 -35.34 7.42
CA GLU A 261 -17.83 -36.18 6.21
C GLU A 261 -18.49 -35.60 4.95
N LYS A 262 -19.05 -34.38 4.94
CA LYS A 262 -19.67 -33.80 3.74
C LYS A 262 -19.59 -32.28 3.66
N ASP A 263 -18.38 -31.74 3.49
CA ASP A 263 -18.17 -30.30 3.19
C ASP A 263 -18.99 -29.90 1.94
N ALA A 264 -20.00 -29.06 2.14
CA ALA A 264 -20.90 -28.62 1.07
C ALA A 264 -20.16 -27.78 0.02
N ALA A 265 -19.20 -26.95 0.44
CA ALA A 265 -18.39 -26.16 -0.47
C ALA A 265 -17.51 -27.06 -1.35
N TYR A 266 -16.90 -28.11 -0.77
CA TYR A 266 -16.15 -29.11 -1.54
C TYR A 266 -17.02 -29.79 -2.61
N ARG A 267 -18.21 -30.28 -2.22
CA ARG A 267 -19.11 -30.98 -3.15
C ARG A 267 -19.57 -30.08 -4.29
N ILE A 268 -19.92 -28.84 -3.98
CA ILE A 268 -20.37 -27.88 -4.99
C ILE A 268 -19.23 -27.54 -5.95
N MET A 269 -18.03 -27.24 -5.46
CA MET A 269 -16.86 -27.02 -6.31
C MET A 269 -16.55 -28.24 -7.19
N ALA A 270 -16.60 -29.46 -6.63
CA ALA A 270 -16.39 -30.69 -7.38
C ALA A 270 -17.51 -30.98 -8.40
N SER A 271 -18.74 -30.52 -8.15
CA SER A 271 -19.87 -30.69 -9.07
C SER A 271 -19.86 -29.69 -10.22
N LEU A 272 -19.33 -28.49 -9.99
CA LEU A 272 -19.29 -27.39 -10.96
C LEU A 272 -17.98 -27.33 -11.76
N GLY A 273 -16.94 -28.02 -11.28
CA GLY A 273 -15.65 -28.06 -11.93
C GLY A 273 -14.66 -28.91 -11.16
N GLU A 274 -13.58 -28.29 -10.69
CA GLU A 274 -12.43 -29.00 -10.11
C GLU A 274 -12.06 -28.40 -8.74
N VAL A 275 -11.72 -29.26 -7.78
CA VAL A 275 -11.11 -28.83 -6.51
C VAL A 275 -9.60 -28.93 -6.65
N LEU A 276 -8.93 -27.79 -6.60
CA LEU A 276 -7.48 -27.66 -6.79
C LEU A 276 -6.70 -27.77 -5.48
N CYS A 277 -7.29 -27.31 -4.37
CA CYS A 277 -6.69 -27.38 -3.04
C CYS A 277 -7.77 -27.70 -2.00
N HIS A 278 -7.46 -28.63 -1.09
CA HIS A 278 -8.32 -28.99 0.02
C HIS A 278 -7.54 -28.95 1.34
N GLY A 279 -7.27 -27.71 1.75
CA GLY A 279 -6.67 -27.36 3.02
C GLY A 279 -5.31 -26.70 2.88
N VAL A 280 -5.05 -25.74 3.76
CA VAL A 280 -3.81 -24.97 3.76
C VAL A 280 -3.11 -25.12 5.11
N ALA A 281 -1.78 -25.24 5.13
CA ALA A 281 -0.96 -25.44 6.31
C ALA A 281 -0.83 -24.14 7.13
N MET A 282 -1.96 -23.62 7.61
CA MET A 282 -2.08 -22.40 8.40
C MET A 282 -3.02 -22.60 9.60
N LYS A 283 -2.81 -21.81 10.64
CA LYS A 283 -3.67 -21.79 11.82
C LYS A 283 -3.95 -20.35 12.27
N PRO A 284 -5.23 -19.95 12.39
CA PRO A 284 -6.43 -20.62 11.83
C PRO A 284 -6.42 -20.64 10.29
N GLY A 285 -7.33 -21.40 9.65
CA GLY A 285 -7.46 -21.44 8.18
C GLY A 285 -7.20 -22.80 7.52
N LYS A 286 -6.92 -23.86 8.29
CA LYS A 286 -6.64 -25.20 7.76
C LYS A 286 -7.63 -25.73 6.71
N PRO A 287 -8.96 -25.61 6.85
CA PRO A 287 -9.90 -26.17 5.88
C PRO A 287 -10.20 -25.26 4.68
N THR A 288 -9.31 -24.32 4.34
CA THR A 288 -9.49 -23.46 3.16
C THR A 288 -9.48 -24.30 1.87
N LEU A 289 -10.47 -24.07 1.00
CA LEU A 289 -10.64 -24.73 -0.29
C LEU A 289 -10.34 -23.76 -1.43
N LEU A 290 -9.70 -24.27 -2.49
CA LEU A 290 -9.63 -23.56 -3.78
C LEU A 290 -10.16 -24.50 -4.86
N GLY A 291 -11.15 -24.02 -5.61
CA GLY A 291 -11.70 -24.69 -6.77
C GLY A 291 -11.66 -23.82 -8.02
N ARG A 292 -11.98 -24.44 -9.15
CA ARG A 292 -12.09 -23.80 -10.46
C ARG A 292 -13.34 -24.30 -11.17
N ALA A 293 -14.19 -23.37 -11.60
CA ALA A 293 -15.37 -23.66 -12.42
C ALA A 293 -15.49 -22.62 -13.54
N GLY A 294 -15.72 -23.08 -14.78
CA GLY A 294 -15.78 -22.17 -15.94
C GLY A 294 -14.52 -21.30 -16.12
N GLY A 295 -13.35 -21.79 -15.69
CA GLY A 295 -12.08 -21.03 -15.69
C GLY A 295 -11.93 -20.01 -14.55
N LYS A 296 -12.94 -19.82 -13.70
CA LYS A 296 -12.96 -18.84 -12.60
C LYS A 296 -12.65 -19.50 -11.24
N PRO A 297 -11.93 -18.82 -10.35
CA PRO A 297 -11.64 -19.33 -9.00
C PRO A 297 -12.87 -19.29 -8.09
N ILE A 298 -13.00 -20.33 -7.28
CA ILE A 298 -13.93 -20.39 -6.14
C ILE A 298 -13.10 -20.64 -4.88
N LEU A 299 -13.23 -19.77 -3.88
CA LEU A 299 -12.51 -19.88 -2.61
C LEU A 299 -13.49 -20.25 -1.50
N GLY A 300 -13.24 -21.35 -0.80
CA GLY A 300 -14.01 -21.77 0.37
C GLY A 300 -13.27 -21.41 1.64
N LEU A 301 -13.86 -20.54 2.45
CA LEU A 301 -13.27 -20.02 3.67
C LEU A 301 -13.93 -20.63 4.92
N PRO A 302 -13.14 -20.95 5.97
CA PRO A 302 -13.71 -21.37 7.23
C PRO A 302 -14.60 -20.31 7.87
N GLY A 303 -15.71 -20.78 8.44
CA GLY A 303 -16.69 -19.93 9.13
C GLY A 303 -16.16 -19.23 10.38
N HIS A 304 -14.98 -19.58 10.90
CA HIS A 304 -14.43 -18.94 12.08
C HIS A 304 -13.82 -17.55 11.76
N PRO A 305 -14.32 -16.45 12.36
CA PRO A 305 -13.91 -15.08 11.99
C PRO A 305 -12.44 -14.74 12.26
N VAL A 306 -11.77 -15.47 13.17
CA VAL A 306 -10.34 -15.29 13.49
C VAL A 306 -9.43 -15.78 12.36
N ALA A 307 -9.96 -16.55 11.41
CA ALA A 307 -9.27 -16.90 10.16
C ALA A 307 -9.19 -15.72 9.18
N ALA A 308 -10.01 -14.69 9.36
CA ALA A 308 -10.10 -13.58 8.43
C ALA A 308 -8.86 -12.70 8.26
N PRO A 309 -8.10 -12.36 9.32
CA PRO A 309 -6.83 -11.64 9.17
C PRO A 309 -5.75 -12.45 8.46
N VAL A 310 -5.86 -13.80 8.44
CA VAL A 310 -4.96 -14.63 7.64
C VAL A 310 -5.24 -14.41 6.15
N TYR A 311 -6.49 -14.09 5.78
CA TYR A 311 -6.86 -13.69 4.42
C TYR A 311 -6.28 -12.33 4.03
N ARG A 312 -6.06 -11.38 4.97
CA ARG A 312 -5.36 -10.12 4.68
C ARG A 312 -3.96 -10.37 4.13
N LYS A 313 -3.20 -11.28 4.74
CA LYS A 313 -1.87 -11.68 4.25
C LYS A 313 -1.94 -12.46 2.94
N THR A 314 -3.12 -13.04 2.66
CA THR A 314 -3.51 -13.81 1.48
C THR A 314 -3.88 -12.93 0.26
N LEU A 315 -4.31 -11.69 0.50
CA LEU A 315 -4.94 -10.83 -0.51
C LEU A 315 -4.23 -9.47 -0.69
N SER A 316 -3.09 -9.24 -0.01
CA SER A 316 -2.42 -7.93 0.04
C SER A 316 -1.15 -7.85 -0.82
N HIS A 317 -1.03 -6.80 -1.62
CA HIS A 317 0.17 -6.46 -2.39
C HIS A 317 1.37 -6.03 -1.51
N PRO A 318 2.62 -6.20 -1.99
CA PRO A 318 3.79 -5.58 -1.39
C PRO A 318 3.69 -4.04 -1.46
N PRO A 319 4.30 -3.31 -0.52
CA PRO A 319 4.53 -1.87 -0.69
C PRO A 319 5.37 -1.64 -1.94
N ALA A 320 5.12 -0.53 -2.66
CA ALA A 320 5.97 -0.13 -3.75
C ALA A 320 7.43 -0.05 -3.26
N GLY A 321 8.33 -0.78 -3.94
CA GLY A 321 9.77 -0.57 -3.75
C GLY A 321 10.10 0.90 -4.05
N PRO A 322 11.12 1.47 -3.39
CA PRO A 322 11.47 2.87 -3.55
C PRO A 322 11.66 3.17 -5.04
N ALA A 323 10.94 4.19 -5.53
CA ALA A 323 11.31 4.86 -6.76
C ALA A 323 12.75 5.36 -6.56
N GLY A 324 13.65 5.00 -7.47
CA GLY A 324 15.09 5.14 -7.27
C GLY A 324 15.53 6.57 -6.97
N GLY A 325 16.59 6.67 -6.16
CA GLY A 325 17.40 7.88 -6.02
C GLY A 325 17.74 8.30 -4.58
N ALA A 326 18.34 7.42 -3.76
CA ALA A 326 19.38 7.76 -2.76
C ALA A 326 19.72 6.51 -1.93
N ASP A 327 20.99 6.09 -1.99
CA ASP A 327 21.58 5.10 -1.09
C ASP A 327 21.50 5.58 0.36
N LEU A 328 20.90 4.78 1.24
CA LEU A 328 21.16 4.86 2.69
C LEU A 328 21.26 3.45 3.26
N GLU A 329 22.49 3.11 3.66
CA GLU A 329 22.91 1.85 4.26
C GLU A 329 22.26 1.60 5.64
N GLY A 330 21.86 0.34 5.87
CA GLY A 330 22.09 -0.45 7.09
C GLY A 330 21.45 -0.04 8.44
N ALA A 331 20.57 -0.92 8.96
CA ALA A 331 20.54 -1.28 10.39
C ALA A 331 19.65 -2.51 10.68
N ASP A 332 20.25 -3.71 10.70
CA ASP A 332 19.66 -4.92 11.27
C ASP A 332 19.87 -4.95 12.80
N GLY A 333 18.79 -4.97 13.58
CA GLY A 333 18.82 -5.04 15.04
C GLY A 333 18.27 -6.35 15.60
N VAL A 334 19.14 -7.25 16.03
CA VAL A 334 18.81 -8.50 16.75
C VAL A 334 18.53 -8.21 18.24
N ARG A 335 17.49 -8.81 18.84
CA ARG A 335 17.27 -8.81 20.31
C ARG A 335 16.92 -10.20 20.83
N GLN A 336 17.55 -10.60 21.95
CA GLN A 336 17.36 -11.88 22.64
C GLN A 336 16.26 -11.82 23.71
N ALA A 337 15.60 -12.95 24.00
CA ALA A 337 14.57 -13.09 25.05
C ALA A 337 15.15 -13.66 26.37
N GLY A 338 14.61 -13.23 27.52
CA GLY A 338 15.03 -13.64 28.87
C GLY A 338 14.35 -14.93 29.40
N PRO A 339 14.78 -15.45 30.58
CA PRO A 339 14.53 -16.84 31.00
C PRO A 339 13.18 -17.10 31.69
N ASP A 340 12.75 -18.37 31.63
CA ASP A 340 11.50 -18.94 32.17
C ASP A 340 11.48 -19.13 33.70
N ARG A 341 10.30 -19.04 34.33
CA ARG A 341 10.05 -19.45 35.74
C ARG A 341 8.93 -20.51 35.85
N PRO A 342 9.03 -21.46 36.79
CA PRO A 342 8.08 -22.58 36.91
C PRO A 342 6.76 -22.23 37.63
N ARG A 343 5.69 -22.96 37.30
CA ARG A 343 4.30 -22.78 37.81
C ARG A 343 4.09 -23.41 39.20
N GLN A 344 3.33 -22.75 40.07
CA GLN A 344 2.75 -23.31 41.31
C GLN A 344 1.23 -23.02 41.43
N PRO A 345 0.47 -23.78 42.25
CA PRO A 345 -0.98 -23.95 42.13
C PRO A 345 -1.84 -22.94 42.91
N ARG A 346 -3.12 -22.91 42.51
CA ARG A 346 -4.21 -21.94 42.80
C ARG A 346 -4.53 -21.72 44.30
N GLN A 347 -4.64 -20.46 44.73
CA GLN A 347 -5.54 -19.99 45.81
C GLN A 347 -6.06 -18.55 45.51
N GLY A 348 -7.28 -18.25 45.96
CA GLY A 348 -8.16 -17.15 45.51
C GLY A 348 -7.73 -15.70 45.86
N PRO A 349 -8.56 -14.70 45.48
CA PRO A 349 -8.12 -13.30 45.40
C PRO A 349 -8.12 -12.62 46.78
N VAL A 350 -6.98 -12.00 47.13
CA VAL A 350 -6.88 -11.00 48.20
C VAL A 350 -6.63 -9.64 47.56
N HIS A 351 -7.54 -8.70 47.77
CA HIS A 351 -7.32 -7.29 47.43
C HIS A 351 -6.35 -6.64 48.42
N ARG A 352 -5.25 -6.06 47.91
CA ARG A 352 -4.50 -4.99 48.59
C ARG A 352 -4.06 -3.93 47.58
N ARG A 353 -4.39 -2.67 47.90
CA ARG A 353 -3.78 -1.47 47.31
C ARG A 353 -2.50 -1.15 48.09
N HIS A 354 -1.44 -0.71 47.40
CA HIS A 354 -0.55 0.38 47.85
C HIS A 354 0.24 0.97 46.67
N PRO A 355 0.73 2.24 46.79
CA PRO A 355 1.05 3.13 45.67
C PRO A 355 2.57 3.30 45.41
N GLY A 356 2.90 3.88 44.26
CA GLY A 356 4.16 4.61 44.00
C GLY A 356 5.38 3.74 43.65
N GLY A 357 5.87 3.82 42.40
CA GLY A 357 7.17 3.27 42.00
C GLY A 357 7.32 3.08 40.49
N GLU A 358 8.45 3.55 39.96
CA GLU A 358 8.81 3.74 38.54
C GLU A 358 8.55 2.56 37.58
N ALA A 359 7.98 2.86 36.41
CA ALA A 359 7.61 1.88 35.39
C ALA A 359 8.79 1.46 34.52
N ARG A 360 9.46 0.36 34.87
CA ARG A 360 10.19 -0.49 33.91
C ARG A 360 9.18 -1.41 33.21
N ARG A 361 8.93 -1.22 31.91
CA ARG A 361 8.04 -2.09 31.12
C ARG A 361 8.72 -3.44 30.85
N ALA A 362 8.39 -4.45 31.66
CA ALA A 362 8.54 -5.85 31.31
C ALA A 362 7.17 -6.41 30.91
N MET A 363 7.01 -6.91 29.68
CA MET A 363 5.81 -7.64 29.25
C MET A 363 5.97 -9.12 29.57
N GLY A 364 5.21 -9.64 30.53
CA GLY A 364 5.03 -11.08 30.74
C GLY A 364 3.96 -11.67 29.79
N PRO A 365 4.01 -12.98 29.49
CA PRO A 365 3.03 -13.63 28.62
C PRO A 365 1.66 -13.73 29.31
N ALA A 366 0.60 -13.42 28.58
CA ALA A 366 -0.78 -13.59 29.03
C ALA A 366 -1.18 -15.08 29.01
N HIS A 367 -1.76 -15.56 30.10
CA HIS A 367 -2.30 -16.91 30.23
C HIS A 367 -3.45 -17.16 29.23
N LEU A 368 -3.26 -18.08 28.28
CA LEU A 368 -4.37 -18.71 27.55
C LEU A 368 -5.04 -19.75 28.46
N GLY A 369 -6.23 -19.41 28.95
CA GLY A 369 -7.13 -20.33 29.64
C GLY A 369 -8.55 -19.78 29.56
N GLN A 370 -9.41 -20.51 28.84
CA GLN A 370 -10.83 -20.27 28.58
C GLN A 370 -11.16 -19.18 27.54
N VAL A 371 -11.75 -19.67 26.45
CA VAL A 371 -12.17 -18.96 25.25
C VAL A 371 -13.56 -18.37 25.52
N GLY A 372 -13.63 -17.06 25.69
CA GLY A 372 -14.86 -16.28 25.71
C GLY A 372 -14.70 -15.12 24.73
N ALA A 373 -15.74 -14.87 23.93
CA ALA A 373 -15.75 -13.88 22.86
C ALA A 373 -15.71 -12.44 23.41
N HIS A 374 -14.56 -11.98 23.90
CA HIS A 374 -14.31 -10.57 24.15
C HIS A 374 -12.88 -10.23 23.73
N HIS A 375 -12.75 -9.49 22.62
CA HIS A 375 -11.47 -8.90 22.21
C HIS A 375 -11.41 -7.45 22.69
N HIS A 376 -10.39 -7.11 23.49
CA HIS A 376 -10.10 -5.74 23.88
C HIS A 376 -9.38 -4.99 22.73
N PRO A 377 -9.89 -3.85 22.25
CA PRO A 377 -9.19 -3.03 21.26
C PRO A 377 -8.09 -2.24 21.97
N GLY A 378 -6.83 -2.34 21.54
CA GLY A 378 -5.77 -1.44 22.01
C GLY A 378 -4.36 -2.01 22.17
N ARG A 379 -4.09 -3.27 21.81
CA ARG A 379 -2.70 -3.78 21.78
C ARG A 379 -2.33 -4.27 20.40
N SER A 380 -1.30 -3.64 19.81
CA SER A 380 -0.59 -4.14 18.64
C SER A 380 0.09 -5.47 18.97
N GLY A 381 -0.65 -6.58 18.85
CA GLY A 381 -0.12 -7.93 19.04
C GLY A 381 0.56 -8.41 17.76
N ARG A 382 1.86 -8.68 17.80
CA ARG A 382 2.53 -9.45 16.75
C ARG A 382 2.16 -10.93 16.91
N LEU A 383 1.60 -11.54 15.86
CA LEU A 383 1.35 -12.99 15.80
C LEU A 383 2.69 -13.71 15.53
N LEU A 384 3.14 -14.51 16.50
CA LEU A 384 4.32 -15.38 16.35
C LEU A 384 3.92 -16.63 15.55
N LEU A 385 4.48 -16.77 14.35
CA LEU A 385 4.37 -18.01 13.58
C LEU A 385 5.45 -18.99 14.06
N ARG A 386 5.02 -20.21 14.36
CA ARG A 386 5.90 -21.29 14.81
C ARG A 386 6.03 -22.27 13.64
N PRO A 387 7.25 -22.66 13.21
CA PRO A 387 7.41 -23.60 12.13
C PRO A 387 6.80 -24.97 12.50
N PRO A 388 6.27 -25.73 11.52
CA PRO A 388 5.69 -27.04 11.77
C PRO A 388 6.80 -28.05 12.13
N GLY A 389 6.75 -28.61 13.34
CA GLY A 389 7.62 -29.68 13.79
C GLY A 389 7.11 -30.30 15.10
N PRO A 390 7.30 -31.61 15.34
CA PRO A 390 6.92 -32.24 16.60
C PRO A 390 8.03 -32.00 17.62
N GLY A 391 7.98 -30.90 18.38
CA GLY A 391 8.97 -30.67 19.44
C GLY A 391 8.96 -29.27 20.05
N GLY A 392 9.16 -29.20 21.37
CA GLY A 392 9.52 -27.95 22.04
C GLY A 392 10.92 -27.50 21.60
N HIS A 393 11.10 -26.21 21.32
CA HIS A 393 12.43 -25.65 21.09
C HIS A 393 13.16 -25.55 22.44
N PRO A 394 14.40 -26.06 22.57
CA PRO A 394 15.28 -25.64 23.66
C PRO A 394 15.60 -24.14 23.48
N GLY A 395 15.62 -23.40 24.59
CA GLY A 395 15.85 -21.95 24.59
C GLY A 395 17.13 -21.57 23.83
N GLY A 396 17.02 -20.58 22.93
CA GLY A 396 18.15 -20.03 22.18
C GLY A 396 18.00 -20.00 20.64
N GLY A 397 16.92 -20.53 20.07
CA GLY A 397 16.71 -20.52 18.62
C GLY A 397 16.29 -19.15 18.06
N THR A 398 16.95 -18.71 16.98
CA THR A 398 16.55 -17.54 16.20
C THR A 398 15.24 -17.83 15.46
N CYS A 399 14.17 -17.08 15.77
CA CYS A 399 12.96 -17.09 14.96
C CYS A 399 13.15 -16.12 13.78
N GLY A 400 13.51 -16.64 12.61
CA GLY A 400 13.49 -15.89 11.36
C GLY A 400 12.06 -15.47 11.04
N GLY A 401 11.74 -14.18 11.22
CA GLY A 401 10.46 -13.63 10.81
C GLY A 401 10.43 -13.44 9.30
N VAL A 402 10.04 -14.47 8.55
CA VAL A 402 9.79 -14.32 7.11
C VAL A 402 8.38 -13.72 6.94
N PRO A 403 8.23 -12.53 6.34
CA PRO A 403 6.92 -12.01 5.99
C PRO A 403 6.34 -12.90 4.88
N LEU A 404 5.48 -13.88 5.24
CA LEU A 404 4.63 -14.53 4.23
C LEU A 404 3.81 -13.45 3.49
N ARG A 405 3.88 -13.45 2.17
CA ARG A 405 3.20 -12.51 1.28
C ARG A 405 2.40 -13.34 0.31
N VAL A 406 1.11 -13.08 0.21
CA VAL A 406 0.28 -13.70 -0.82
C VAL A 406 -0.31 -12.57 -1.64
N VAL A 407 -0.14 -12.72 -2.94
CA VAL A 407 -0.51 -11.74 -3.93
C VAL A 407 -1.59 -12.39 -4.79
N LEU A 408 -2.83 -11.90 -4.69
CA LEU A 408 -3.74 -12.03 -5.83
C LEU A 408 -3.23 -11.03 -6.88
N TYR A 409 -2.42 -11.55 -7.78
CA TYR A 409 -1.65 -10.74 -8.72
C TYR A 409 -2.55 -10.10 -9.77
N GLN A 410 -2.68 -8.78 -9.68
CA GLN A 410 -2.95 -7.89 -10.81
C GLN A 410 -1.63 -7.43 -11.51
N GLU A 411 -0.45 -7.86 -11.02
CA GLU A 411 0.88 -7.35 -11.43
C GLU A 411 1.93 -8.40 -11.92
N ALA A 412 1.70 -9.72 -11.92
CA ALA A 412 2.74 -10.73 -12.24
C ALA A 412 2.93 -11.02 -13.74
N LEU A 413 2.92 -10.00 -14.59
CA LEU A 413 3.05 -10.20 -16.05
C LEU A 413 4.07 -9.30 -16.74
N LEU A 414 5.01 -8.70 -16.02
CA LEU A 414 5.94 -7.74 -16.63
C LEU A 414 7.42 -7.92 -16.24
N CYS A 415 7.82 -9.10 -15.79
CA CYS A 415 9.25 -9.44 -15.75
C CYS A 415 9.62 -10.11 -17.09
N PRO A 416 10.50 -9.53 -17.93
CA PRO A 416 11.19 -10.34 -18.92
C PRO A 416 12.01 -11.36 -18.13
N LEU A 417 11.80 -12.64 -18.41
CA LEU A 417 12.71 -13.69 -17.94
C LEU A 417 14.14 -13.26 -18.32
N PRO A 418 15.11 -13.23 -17.38
CA PRO A 418 16.50 -13.30 -17.80
C PRO A 418 16.67 -14.65 -18.50
N ILE A 419 17.15 -14.61 -19.75
CA ILE A 419 17.65 -15.79 -20.45
C ILE A 419 18.86 -16.33 -19.68
#